data_AF-A0A957PA84-F1
#
_entry.id   AF-A0A957PA84-F1
#
_cell.length_a   1.000
_cell.length_b   1.000
_cell.length_c   1.000
_cell.angle_alpha   90.00
_cell.angle_beta   90.00
_cell.angle_gamma   90.00
#
_symmetry.space_group_name_H-M   'P 1'
#
loop_
_entity.id
_entity.type
_entity.pdbx_description
1 polymer ?
#
loop_
_entity_poly.entity_id
_entity_poly.type
_entity_poly.pdbx_seq_one_letter_code
_entity_poly.pdbx_strand_id
1 'polypeptide(L)'
;RRLLREYRATEKAVLLGTRTFWEGIDLPGDELLSLLIVRLPFAPPGDPLVAARCAELDNAFNEYTLPDAILRFRQGFGRLIRRTDDRGVVVLLDSRIWQKRYG
;
A
#
# COMPACT_ATOMS: atom_id res chain seq x y z
N ARG A 1 -17.79 3.06 -6.46
CA ARG A 1 -18.46 1.73 -6.59
C ARG A 1 -18.58 1.23 -8.04
N ARG A 2 -18.72 2.11 -9.06
CA ARG A 2 -18.80 1.70 -10.48
C ARG A 2 -17.56 0.93 -10.99
N LEU A 3 -16.36 1.48 -10.77
CA LEU A 3 -15.08 0.88 -11.22
C LEU A 3 -14.86 -0.55 -10.72
N LEU A 4 -15.19 -0.83 -9.44
CA LEU A 4 -15.04 -2.18 -8.89
C LEU A 4 -16.00 -3.19 -9.52
N ARG A 5 -17.21 -2.75 -9.90
CA ARG A 5 -18.16 -3.62 -10.61
C ARG A 5 -17.69 -3.91 -12.03
N GLU A 6 -17.18 -2.89 -12.73
CA GLU A 6 -16.62 -3.04 -14.07
C GLU A 6 -15.39 -3.95 -14.07
N TYR A 7 -14.51 -3.81 -13.08
CA TYR A 7 -13.36 -4.70 -12.86
C TYR A 7 -13.80 -6.16 -12.70
N ARG A 8 -14.78 -6.44 -11.81
CA ARG A 8 -15.27 -7.81 -11.58
C ARG A 8 -16.01 -8.42 -12.77
N ALA A 9 -16.62 -7.60 -13.62
CA ALA A 9 -17.32 -8.06 -14.82
C ALA A 9 -16.37 -8.33 -16.00
N THR A 10 -15.09 -7.99 -15.86
CA THR A 10 -14.10 -8.04 -16.95
C THR A 10 -13.03 -9.08 -16.64
N GLU A 11 -12.96 -10.15 -17.44
CA GLU A 11 -12.07 -11.30 -17.23
C GLU A 11 -10.57 -10.94 -17.15
N LYS A 12 -10.13 -9.89 -17.87
CA LYS A 12 -8.73 -9.44 -17.91
C LYS A 12 -8.63 -7.94 -17.68
N ALA A 13 -8.93 -7.51 -16.46
CA ALA A 13 -8.84 -6.11 -16.08
C ALA A 13 -7.61 -5.82 -15.22
N VAL A 14 -7.07 -4.62 -15.38
CA VAL A 14 -6.09 -4.04 -14.45
C VAL A 14 -6.74 -2.85 -13.79
N LEU A 15 -6.81 -2.86 -12.46
CA LEU A 15 -7.34 -1.76 -11.69
C LEU A 15 -6.18 -0.88 -11.21
N LEU A 16 -6.06 0.31 -11.80
CA LEU A 16 -5.03 1.28 -11.43
C LEU A 16 -5.52 2.19 -10.32
N GLY A 17 -4.70 2.30 -9.28
CA GLY A 17 -5.05 3.01 -8.06
C GLY A 17 -3.92 3.88 -7.55
N THR A 18 -4.24 5.12 -7.17
CA THR A 18 -3.36 5.99 -6.40
C THR A 18 -3.50 5.70 -4.90
N ARG A 19 -3.02 6.60 -4.05
CA ARG A 19 -3.03 6.47 -2.58
C ARG A 19 -4.39 6.13 -1.94
N THR A 20 -5.48 6.53 -2.59
CA THR A 20 -6.86 6.23 -2.18
C THR A 20 -7.24 4.75 -2.25
N PHE A 21 -6.47 3.91 -2.95
CA PHE A 21 -6.69 2.47 -2.95
C PHE A 21 -6.35 1.78 -1.63
N TRP A 22 -5.45 2.39 -0.85
CA TRP A 22 -5.03 1.88 0.45
C TRP A 22 -6.13 2.04 1.51
N GLU A 23 -7.09 2.96 1.29
CA GLU A 23 -8.04 3.39 2.32
C GLU A 23 -9.45 2.81 2.17
N GLY A 24 -9.85 2.20 1.05
CA GLY A 24 -11.27 1.84 0.89
C GLY A 24 -11.66 0.78 -0.12
N ILE A 25 -10.72 0.01 -0.69
CA ILE A 25 -11.07 -0.99 -1.69
C ILE A 25 -11.12 -2.40 -1.11
N ASP A 26 -12.28 -3.02 -1.31
CA ASP A 26 -12.61 -4.36 -0.87
C ASP A 26 -12.74 -5.26 -2.11
N LEU A 27 -11.75 -6.14 -2.30
CA LEU A 27 -11.72 -7.16 -3.36
C LEU A 27 -11.83 -8.55 -2.72
N PRO A 28 -13.02 -8.93 -2.19
CA PRO A 28 -13.27 -10.30 -1.77
C PRO A 28 -13.43 -11.19 -3.01
N GLY A 29 -12.73 -12.31 -3.04
CA GLY A 29 -12.90 -13.34 -4.07
C GLY A 29 -11.74 -14.33 -4.10
N ASP A 30 -12.03 -15.55 -4.53
CA ASP A 30 -11.09 -16.68 -4.62
C ASP A 30 -10.14 -16.58 -5.83
N GLU A 31 -10.11 -15.43 -6.51
CA GLU A 31 -9.26 -15.19 -7.68
C GLU A 31 -7.82 -14.94 -7.26
N LEU A 32 -6.87 -15.45 -8.06
CA LEU A 32 -5.46 -15.11 -7.89
C LEU A 32 -5.28 -13.60 -8.15
N LEU A 33 -5.17 -12.82 -7.09
CA LEU A 33 -4.96 -11.38 -7.19
C LEU A 33 -3.47 -11.04 -7.25
N SER A 34 -3.09 -10.21 -8.22
CA SER A 34 -1.75 -9.64 -8.32
C SER A 34 -1.74 -8.19 -7.86
N LEU A 35 -0.95 -7.86 -6.85
CA LEU A 35 -0.76 -6.50 -6.36
C LEU A 35 0.59 -5.97 -6.81
N LEU A 36 0.57 -4.89 -7.58
CA LEU A 36 1.77 -4.17 -8.00
C LEU A 36 1.95 -2.92 -7.14
N ILE A 37 3.03 -2.87 -6.35
CA ILE A 37 3.41 -1.72 -5.54
C ILE A 37 4.65 -1.08 -6.17
N VAL A 38 4.46 0.08 -6.79
CA VAL A 38 5.55 0.78 -7.49
C VAL A 38 6.47 1.55 -6.53
N ARG A 39 5.99 1.88 -5.33
CA ARG A 39 6.72 2.70 -4.36
C ARG A 39 6.25 2.43 -2.93
N LEU A 40 7.18 2.43 -1.98
CA LEU A 40 6.85 2.38 -0.54
C LEU A 40 5.98 3.58 -0.15
N PRO A 41 4.94 3.37 0.69
CA PRO A 41 3.85 4.32 0.91
C PRO A 41 4.19 5.46 1.89
N PHE A 42 5.36 6.08 1.74
CA PHE A 42 5.75 7.25 2.51
C PHE A 42 4.84 8.45 2.25
N ALA A 43 4.79 9.36 3.22
CA ALA A 43 4.19 10.68 3.05
C ALA A 43 4.81 11.46 1.87
N PRO A 44 4.01 12.27 1.15
CA PRO A 44 4.54 13.22 0.19
C PRO A 44 5.52 14.16 0.90
N PRO A 45 6.64 14.51 0.26
CA PRO A 45 7.50 15.57 0.76
C PRO A 45 6.69 16.86 0.95
N GLY A 46 6.87 17.53 2.09
CA GLY A 46 6.19 18.80 2.39
C GLY A 46 4.74 18.68 2.85
N ASP A 47 4.25 17.47 3.17
CA ASP A 47 2.97 17.32 3.86
C ASP A 47 3.01 18.08 5.21
N PRO A 48 2.17 19.12 5.40
CA PRO A 48 2.26 20.00 6.56
C PRO A 48 1.90 19.29 7.86
N LEU A 49 1.02 18.29 7.81
CA LEU A 49 0.66 17.51 8.99
C LEU A 49 1.82 16.63 9.42
N VAL A 50 2.49 15.97 8.46
CA VAL A 50 3.68 15.17 8.74
C VAL A 50 4.81 16.05 9.24
N ALA A 51 5.02 17.22 8.63
CA ALA A 51 6.02 18.18 9.10
C ALA A 51 5.76 18.60 10.56
N ALA A 52 4.52 18.92 10.91
CA ALA A 52 4.15 19.28 12.28
C ALA A 52 4.36 18.12 13.27
N ARG A 53 4.03 16.88 12.87
CA ARG A 53 4.26 15.69 13.72
C ARG A 53 5.73 15.38 13.92
N CYS A 54 6.55 15.64 12.91
CA CYS A 54 7.98 15.39 12.93
C CYS A 54 8.78 16.48 13.63
N ALA A 55 8.23 17.69 13.80
CA ALA A 55 8.96 18.86 14.33
C ALA A 55 9.47 18.68 15.77
N GLU A 56 8.82 17.82 16.56
CA GLU A 56 9.15 17.57 17.97
C GLU A 56 9.98 16.29 18.18
N LEU A 57 10.38 15.60 17.10
CA LEU A 57 11.08 14.31 17.16
C LEU A 57 12.55 14.44 16.76
N ASP A 58 13.46 13.90 17.57
CA ASP A 58 14.90 13.88 17.28
C ASP A 58 15.21 13.01 16.05
N ASN A 59 14.53 11.87 15.89
CA ASN A 59 14.64 10.99 14.74
C ASN A 59 13.28 10.71 14.10
N ALA A 60 12.67 11.78 13.56
CA ALA A 60 11.39 11.75 12.85
C ALA A 60 11.26 10.63 11.78
N PHE A 61 12.36 10.21 11.15
CA PHE A 61 12.31 9.12 10.18
C PHE A 61 11.99 7.79 10.86
N ASN A 62 12.76 7.39 11.88
CA ASN A 62 12.57 6.11 12.55
C ASN A 62 11.39 6.11 13.52
N GLU A 63 11.07 7.26 14.11
CA GLU A 63 10.04 7.37 15.15
C GLU A 63 8.63 7.57 14.58
N TYR A 64 8.51 8.13 13.37
CA TYR A 64 7.21 8.42 12.77
C TYR A 64 7.09 7.95 11.32
N THR A 65 7.98 8.43 10.44
CA THR A 65 7.81 8.28 8.99
C THR A 65 7.88 6.82 8.53
N LEU A 66 8.83 6.05 9.07
CA LEU A 66 8.99 4.63 8.78
C LEU A 66 7.86 3.79 9.40
N PRO A 67 7.51 3.93 10.70
CA PRO A 67 6.34 3.26 11.27
C PRO A 67 5.03 3.53 10.52
N ASP A 68 4.75 4.78 10.13
CA ASP A 68 3.55 5.14 9.33
C ASP A 68 3.57 4.44 7.97
N ALA A 69 4.71 4.43 7.27
CA ALA A 69 4.84 3.72 6.00
C ALA A 69 4.64 2.21 6.15
N ILE A 70 5.19 1.58 7.21
CA ILE A 70 4.99 0.16 7.51
C ILE A 70 3.51 -0.13 7.77
N LEU A 71 2.84 0.69 8.58
CA LEU A 71 1.42 0.53 8.89
C LEU A 71 0.56 0.58 7.63
N ARG A 72 0.79 1.60 6.77
CA ARG A 72 0.09 1.73 5.48
C ARG A 72 0.36 0.54 4.57
N PHE A 73 1.61 0.08 4.49
CA PHE A 73 1.99 -1.07 3.69
C PHE A 73 1.23 -2.33 4.13
N ARG A 74 1.21 -2.61 5.44
CA ARG A 74 0.47 -3.76 6.02
C ARG A 74 -1.03 -3.66 5.75
N GLN A 75 -1.62 -2.46 5.83
CA GLN A 75 -3.04 -2.25 5.53
C GLN A 75 -3.38 -2.55 4.07
N GLY A 76 -2.55 -2.12 3.11
CA GLY A 76 -2.78 -2.47 1.70
C GLY A 76 -2.54 -3.94 1.42
N PHE A 77 -1.52 -4.54 2.04
CA PHE A 77 -1.25 -5.97 1.90
C PHE A 77 -2.42 -6.82 2.41
N GLY A 78 -2.98 -6.50 3.58
CA GLY A 78 -4.14 -7.21 4.15
C GLY A 78 -5.43 -7.04 3.36
N ARG A 79 -5.47 -6.18 2.33
CA ARG A 79 -6.59 -6.14 1.37
C ARG A 79 -6.49 -7.21 0.30
N LEU A 80 -5.29 -7.74 0.04
CA LEU A 80 -5.02 -8.76 -0.98
C LEU A 80 -5.23 -10.18 -0.46
N ILE A 81 -4.77 -10.46 0.76
CA ILE A 81 -4.83 -11.78 1.41
C ILE A 81 -5.56 -11.58 2.74
N ARG A 82 -6.79 -12.06 2.83
CA ARG A 82 -7.64 -11.94 4.03
C ARG A 82 -7.89 -13.28 4.71
N ARG A 83 -7.97 -14.35 3.93
CA ARG A 83 -8.16 -15.70 4.43
C ARG A 83 -6.89 -16.51 4.26
N THR A 84 -6.77 -17.58 5.03
CA THR A 84 -5.60 -18.47 5.00
C THR A 84 -5.50 -19.27 3.71
N ASP A 85 -6.59 -19.41 2.97
CA ASP A 85 -6.69 -20.08 1.66
C ASP A 85 -6.50 -19.13 0.47
N ASP A 86 -6.51 -17.81 0.70
CA ASP A 86 -6.26 -16.83 -0.36
C ASP A 86 -4.85 -16.99 -0.93
N ARG A 87 -4.74 -16.96 -2.27
CA ARG A 87 -3.47 -16.99 -2.99
C ARG A 87 -3.33 -15.72 -3.83
N GLY A 88 -2.15 -15.14 -3.82
CA GLY A 88 -1.86 -13.94 -4.61
C GLY A 88 -0.38 -13.73 -4.83
N VAL A 89 -0.06 -12.79 -5.70
CA VAL A 89 1.31 -12.36 -5.99
C VAL A 89 1.45 -10.89 -5.63
N VAL A 90 2.49 -10.54 -4.88
CA VAL A 90 2.85 -9.14 -4.62
C VAL A 90 4.15 -8.85 -5.33
N VAL A 91 4.12 -7.84 -6.21
CA VAL A 91 5.30 -7.34 -6.91
C VAL A 91 5.63 -5.96 -6.36
N LEU A 92 6.77 -5.85 -5.69
CA LEU A 92 7.27 -4.59 -5.15
C LEU A 92 8.41 -4.08 -6.04
N LEU A 93 8.20 -2.94 -6.69
CA LEU A 93 9.17 -2.34 -7.63
C LEU A 93 10.00 -1.22 -7.01
N ASP A 94 10.02 -1.12 -5.68
CA ASP A 94 10.81 -0.12 -4.96
C ASP A 94 12.13 -0.72 -4.48
N SER A 95 13.25 -0.31 -5.09
CA SER A 95 14.58 -0.84 -4.76
C SER A 95 15.02 -0.61 -3.32
N ARG A 96 14.38 0.33 -2.61
CA ARG A 96 14.67 0.62 -1.22
C ARG A 96 14.45 -0.58 -0.30
N ILE A 97 13.57 -1.52 -0.68
CA ILE A 97 13.32 -2.75 0.09
C ILE A 97 14.58 -3.63 0.23
N TRP A 98 15.50 -3.60 -0.75
CA TRP A 98 16.74 -4.39 -0.68
C TRP A 98 18.01 -3.55 -0.56
N GLN A 99 17.97 -2.26 -0.93
CA GLN A 99 19.15 -1.37 -0.90
C GLN A 99 19.29 -0.57 0.39
N LYS A 100 18.21 -0.39 1.17
CA LYS A 100 18.23 0.43 2.39
C LYS A 100 18.05 -0.46 3.61
N ARG A 101 18.70 -0.08 4.71
CA ARG A 101 18.62 -0.82 5.98
C ARG A 101 17.21 -0.86 6.58
N TYR A 102 16.34 0.09 6.23
CA TYR A 102 14.94 0.12 6.65
C TYR A 102 14.01 -0.66 5.72
N GLY A 103 14.56 -1.20 4.62
CA GLY A 103 13.83 -2.04 3.68
C GLY A 103 13.42 -3.37 4.30
#